data_AF-A0A8K0L4J3-F1
#
_entry.id   AF-A0A8K0L4J3-F1
#
_cell.length_a   1.000
_cell.length_b   1.000
_cell.length_c   1.000
_cell.angle_alpha   90.00
_cell.angle_beta   90.00
_cell.angle_gamma   90.00
#
_symmetry.space_group_name_H-M   'P 1'
#
loop_
_entity.id
_entity.type
_entity.pdbx_description
1 polymer ?
#
loop_
_entity_poly.entity_id
_entity_poly.type
_entity_poly.pdbx_seq_one_letter_code
_entity_poly.pdbx_strand_id
1 'polypeptide(L)'
;MPQLPPDTDDETTDPRSHLSDFAADARRRASSFWDSFSNFALRDNVLEVAVGLMYALSPPMSYPFLRPHPPPPRFPLPCSPKLTPPSPSFATSFTTLTTSFVSDILLPLLSLLPFISHSLPDVFLILRRGTLYSQHKIPRYNTIKQGLDDGAVLWAYGSFLDAVLRFVLVALTLFLIAKGYEWVSKDKVVKRQVKCRYCRKYISEKARRCVNCTSWLDGREDK
;
A
#
# COMPACT_ATOMS: atom_id res chain seq x y z
N MET A 1 -43.41 -36.06 50.73
CA MET A 1 -42.36 -35.58 49.82
C MET A 1 -42.24 -36.54 48.64
N PRO A 2 -42.79 -36.18 47.47
CA PRO A 2 -42.36 -36.71 46.18
C PRO A 2 -41.29 -35.78 45.58
N GLN A 3 -40.28 -36.36 44.95
CA GLN A 3 -39.06 -35.69 44.51
C GLN A 3 -39.25 -34.80 43.27
N LEU A 4 -38.50 -33.70 43.25
CA LEU A 4 -38.32 -32.81 42.10
C LEU A 4 -37.45 -33.54 41.04
N PRO A 5 -37.76 -33.47 39.73
CA PRO A 5 -36.91 -34.07 38.70
C PRO A 5 -35.53 -33.36 38.63
N PRO A 6 -34.49 -34.06 38.14
CA PRO A 6 -33.13 -33.54 38.11
C PRO A 6 -33.01 -32.36 37.15
N ASP A 7 -32.21 -31.37 37.55
CA ASP A 7 -31.84 -30.20 36.76
C ASP A 7 -31.27 -30.66 35.42
N THR A 8 -32.01 -30.44 34.34
CA THR A 8 -31.42 -30.43 33.00
C THR A 8 -30.50 -29.24 32.96
N ASP A 9 -29.20 -29.52 32.88
CA ASP A 9 -28.12 -28.63 32.49
C ASP A 9 -28.57 -27.81 31.28
N ASP A 10 -29.09 -26.62 31.58
CA ASP A 10 -29.44 -25.59 30.62
C ASP A 10 -28.11 -25.14 30.03
N GLU A 11 -27.75 -25.75 28.89
CA GLU A 11 -26.64 -25.38 28.04
C GLU A 11 -26.86 -23.93 27.60
N THR A 12 -26.47 -23.04 28.49
CA THR A 12 -26.46 -21.60 28.29
C THR A 12 -25.42 -21.39 27.20
N THR A 13 -25.89 -21.42 25.96
CA THR A 13 -25.07 -21.23 24.77
C THR A 13 -24.56 -19.80 24.83
N ASP A 14 -23.42 -19.61 25.49
CA ASP A 14 -22.83 -18.31 25.75
C ASP A 14 -22.49 -17.67 24.38
N PRO A 15 -23.10 -16.54 23.98
CA PRO A 15 -22.85 -15.92 22.68
C PRO A 15 -21.39 -15.45 22.50
N ARG A 16 -20.61 -15.43 23.59
CA ARG A 16 -19.18 -15.12 23.60
C ARG A 16 -18.30 -16.25 23.06
N SER A 17 -18.66 -17.52 23.25
CA SER A 17 -17.89 -18.64 22.69
C SER A 17 -18.02 -18.67 21.17
N HIS A 18 -19.23 -18.49 20.65
CA HIS A 18 -19.52 -18.41 19.22
C HIS A 18 -18.82 -17.21 18.55
N LEU A 19 -18.72 -16.06 19.23
CA LEU A 19 -17.94 -14.90 18.76
C LEU A 19 -16.43 -15.19 18.76
N SER A 20 -15.93 -15.93 19.75
CA SER A 20 -14.51 -16.30 19.83
C SER A 20 -14.10 -17.32 18.78
N ASP A 21 -14.97 -18.28 18.46
CA ASP A 21 -14.76 -19.27 17.40
C ASP A 21 -14.82 -18.62 16.02
N PHE A 22 -15.79 -17.72 15.78
CA PHE A 22 -15.82 -16.89 14.57
C PHE A 22 -14.59 -15.99 14.45
N ALA A 23 -14.13 -15.38 15.55
CA ALA A 23 -12.93 -14.54 15.54
C ALA A 23 -11.67 -15.36 15.28
N ALA A 24 -11.56 -16.57 15.82
CA ALA A 24 -10.44 -17.47 15.59
C ALA A 24 -10.40 -17.97 14.14
N ASP A 25 -11.54 -18.35 13.56
CA ASP A 25 -11.65 -18.77 12.17
C ASP A 25 -11.42 -17.62 11.19
N ALA A 26 -11.95 -16.43 11.48
CA ALA A 26 -11.65 -15.21 10.74
C ALA A 26 -10.15 -14.90 10.78
N ARG A 27 -9.49 -15.07 11.93
CA ARG A 27 -8.04 -14.85 12.10
C ARG A 27 -7.18 -15.89 11.38
N ARG A 28 -7.58 -17.17 11.34
CA ARG A 28 -6.89 -18.22 10.57
C ARG A 28 -7.03 -18.00 9.06
N ARG A 29 -8.21 -17.60 8.59
CA ARG A 29 -8.41 -17.23 7.19
C ARG A 29 -7.60 -15.98 6.85
N ALA A 30 -7.71 -14.93 7.66
CA ALA A 30 -6.98 -13.68 7.45
C ALA A 30 -5.46 -13.88 7.45
N SER A 31 -4.90 -14.74 8.32
CA SER A 31 -3.46 -15.04 8.34
C SER A 31 -3.01 -15.81 7.09
N SER A 32 -3.76 -16.81 6.62
CA SER A 32 -3.44 -17.51 5.36
C SER A 32 -3.50 -16.59 4.12
N PHE A 33 -4.48 -15.68 4.10
CA PHE A 33 -4.56 -14.61 3.09
C PHE A 33 -3.37 -13.66 3.20
N TRP A 34 -2.98 -13.27 4.41
CA TRP A 34 -1.85 -12.38 4.67
C TRP A 34 -0.50 -13.01 4.31
N ASP A 35 -0.33 -14.32 4.53
CA ASP A 35 0.88 -15.05 4.14
C ASP A 35 1.02 -15.12 2.62
N SER A 36 -0.09 -15.37 1.92
CA SER A 36 -0.13 -15.34 0.46
C SER A 36 0.17 -13.95 -0.10
N PHE A 37 -0.38 -12.92 0.52
CA PHE A 37 -0.16 -11.53 0.14
C PHE A 37 1.30 -11.10 0.38
N SER A 38 1.83 -11.38 1.57
CA SER A 38 3.20 -11.04 1.94
C SER A 38 4.21 -11.75 1.04
N ASN A 39 4.01 -13.02 0.73
CA ASN A 39 4.84 -13.76 -0.24
C ASN A 39 4.76 -13.22 -1.68
N PHE A 40 3.66 -12.57 -2.05
CA PHE A 40 3.53 -11.91 -3.35
C PHE A 40 4.21 -10.55 -3.36
N ALA A 41 3.97 -9.74 -2.32
CA ALA A 41 4.51 -8.39 -2.16
C ALA A 41 6.04 -8.39 -1.96
N LEU A 42 6.60 -9.41 -1.29
CA LEU A 42 8.04 -9.56 -1.05
C LEU A 42 8.80 -10.20 -2.22
N ARG A 43 8.15 -10.53 -3.35
CA ARG A 43 8.91 -10.89 -4.57
C ARG A 43 9.67 -9.64 -5.03
N ASP A 44 11.00 -9.76 -5.15
CA ASP A 44 11.94 -8.65 -5.33
C ASP A 44 11.51 -7.61 -6.39
N ASN A 45 10.85 -8.03 -7.48
CA ASN A 45 10.36 -7.14 -8.54
C ASN A 45 9.26 -6.15 -8.11
N VAL A 46 8.38 -6.49 -7.17
CA VAL A 46 7.21 -5.64 -6.85
C VAL A 46 7.59 -4.58 -5.83
N LEU A 47 8.36 -4.96 -4.81
CA LEU A 47 8.79 -4.07 -3.75
C LEU A 47 9.72 -2.98 -4.28
N GLU A 48 10.64 -3.32 -5.17
CA GLU A 48 11.58 -2.37 -5.78
C GLU A 48 10.84 -1.30 -6.60
N VAL A 49 9.88 -1.71 -7.44
CA VAL A 49 9.07 -0.79 -8.24
C VAL A 49 8.25 0.13 -7.34
N ALA A 50 7.67 -0.40 -6.26
CA ALA A 50 6.86 0.38 -5.35
C ALA A 50 7.67 1.38 -4.51
N VAL A 51 8.83 0.97 -3.99
CA VAL A 51 9.74 1.88 -3.28
C VAL A 51 10.26 2.95 -4.23
N GLY A 52 10.57 2.61 -5.48
CA GLY A 52 10.93 3.55 -6.53
C GLY A 52 9.84 4.57 -6.83
N LEU A 53 8.58 4.14 -6.94
CA LEU A 53 7.42 5.02 -7.11
C LEU A 53 7.16 5.90 -5.88
N MET A 54 7.31 5.38 -4.66
CA MET A 54 7.17 6.15 -3.43
C MET A 54 8.21 7.27 -3.34
N TYR A 55 9.47 6.96 -3.69
CA TYR A 55 10.54 7.96 -3.75
C TYR A 55 10.36 8.96 -4.90
N ALA A 56 9.80 8.53 -6.03
CA ALA A 56 9.54 9.42 -7.18
C ALA A 56 8.31 10.33 -7.00
N LEU A 57 7.29 9.85 -6.29
CA LEU A 57 6.06 10.59 -5.99
C LEU A 57 6.15 11.40 -4.70
N SER A 58 7.18 11.19 -3.88
CA SER A 58 7.54 12.07 -2.78
C SER A 58 7.76 13.47 -3.36
N PRO A 59 6.87 14.46 -3.12
CA PRO A 59 7.17 15.83 -3.49
C PRO A 59 8.50 16.20 -2.84
N PRO A 60 9.39 16.93 -3.53
CA PRO A 60 10.64 17.37 -2.91
C PRO A 60 10.26 17.99 -1.58
N MET A 61 10.83 17.47 -0.49
CA MET A 61 10.56 17.94 0.85
C MET A 61 10.99 19.41 0.87
N SER A 62 10.06 20.30 0.54
CA SER A 62 10.25 21.73 0.59
C SER A 62 10.34 22.06 2.06
N TYR A 63 11.57 22.01 2.59
CA TYR A 63 11.90 22.61 3.87
C TYR A 63 11.50 24.09 3.76
N PRO A 64 10.50 24.56 4.51
CA PRO A 64 10.20 25.98 4.61
C PRO A 64 11.24 26.55 5.57
N PHE A 65 12.48 26.63 5.09
CA PHE A 65 13.59 27.23 5.82
C PHE A 65 14.36 28.14 4.89
N LEU A 66 13.65 29.03 4.18
CA LEU A 66 14.24 30.26 3.69
C LEU A 66 13.46 31.43 4.26
N ARG A 67 14.19 32.21 5.06
CA ARG A 67 13.81 33.52 5.62
C ARG A 67 13.27 34.44 4.50
N PRO A 68 12.50 35.48 4.84
CA PRO A 68 12.14 36.49 3.86
C PRO A 68 13.41 37.22 3.38
N HIS A 69 13.87 36.89 2.18
CA HIS A 69 14.79 37.74 1.42
C HIS A 69 13.98 38.90 0.80
N PRO A 70 14.56 40.11 0.71
CA PRO A 70 13.92 41.23 0.03
C PRO A 70 13.64 40.88 -1.44
N PRO A 71 12.54 41.40 -2.03
CA PRO A 71 12.17 41.06 -3.39
C PRO A 71 13.24 41.54 -4.38
N PRO A 72 13.72 40.68 -5.30
CA PRO A 72 14.58 41.12 -6.39
C PRO A 72 13.79 41.99 -7.39
N PRO A 73 14.47 42.90 -8.13
CA PRO A 73 13.84 43.72 -9.14
C PRO A 73 13.20 42.87 -10.24
N ARG A 74 11.98 43.24 -10.63
CA ARG A 74 11.18 42.56 -11.66
C ARG A 74 11.81 42.81 -13.03
N PHE A 75 12.53 41.84 -13.56
CA PHE A 75 12.83 41.78 -14.98
C PHE A 75 11.66 41.12 -15.72
N PRO A 76 11.23 41.65 -16.88
CA PRO A 76 10.24 40.98 -17.72
C PRO A 76 10.88 39.71 -18.30
N LEU A 77 10.49 38.55 -17.78
CA LEU A 77 10.90 37.27 -18.35
C LEU A 77 10.10 36.99 -19.63
N PRO A 78 10.72 36.43 -20.68
CA PRO A 78 9.99 35.93 -21.82
C PRO A 78 9.10 34.77 -21.38
N CYS A 79 7.89 34.71 -21.95
CA CYS A 79 6.89 33.68 -21.67
C CYS A 79 7.49 32.27 -21.72
N SER A 80 7.52 31.59 -20.57
CA SER A 80 7.78 30.14 -20.54
C SER A 80 6.76 29.43 -21.42
N PRO A 81 7.17 28.50 -22.29
CA PRO A 81 6.24 27.65 -23.00
C PRO A 81 5.46 26.85 -21.96
N LYS A 82 4.12 26.84 -22.06
CA LYS A 82 3.29 25.94 -21.28
C LYS A 82 3.73 24.52 -21.61
N LEU A 83 4.48 23.92 -20.69
CA LEU A 83 4.80 22.51 -20.73
C LEU A 83 3.49 21.78 -20.46
N THR A 84 2.81 21.35 -21.52
CA THR A 84 1.67 20.43 -21.38
C THR A 84 2.20 19.19 -20.67
N PRO A 85 1.55 18.73 -19.58
CA PRO A 85 1.99 17.53 -18.90
C PRO A 85 2.02 16.38 -19.92
N PRO A 86 3.02 15.48 -19.86
CA PRO A 86 3.03 14.30 -20.71
C PRO A 86 1.70 13.57 -20.53
N SER A 87 1.12 13.07 -21.63
CA SER A 87 -0.09 12.24 -21.57
C SER A 87 0.10 11.21 -20.46
N PRO A 88 -0.84 11.10 -19.50
CA PRO A 88 -0.67 10.21 -18.38
C PRO A 88 -0.55 8.80 -18.96
N SER A 89 0.65 8.22 -18.80
CA SER A 89 0.87 6.83 -19.12
C SER A 89 -0.20 5.98 -18.41
N PHE A 90 -0.52 4.81 -18.95
CA PHE A 90 -1.50 3.90 -18.32
C PHE A 90 -1.22 3.71 -16.82
N ALA A 91 0.06 3.62 -16.44
CA ALA A 91 0.51 3.51 -15.06
C ALA A 91 0.10 4.72 -14.20
N THR A 92 0.22 5.94 -14.73
CA THR A 92 -0.19 7.17 -14.03
C THR A 92 -1.71 7.18 -13.81
N SER A 93 -2.49 6.86 -14.84
CA SER A 93 -3.96 6.84 -14.75
C SER A 93 -4.47 5.76 -13.80
N PHE A 94 -3.89 4.56 -13.82
CA PHE A 94 -4.24 3.48 -12.88
C PHE A 94 -3.89 3.86 -11.43
N THR A 95 -2.75 4.51 -11.22
CA THR A 95 -2.35 5.01 -9.90
C THR A 95 -3.34 6.07 -9.43
N THR A 96 -3.73 7.01 -10.29
CA THR A 96 -4.74 8.04 -9.96
C THR A 96 -6.09 7.41 -9.58
N LEU A 97 -6.59 6.43 -10.35
CA LEU A 97 -7.84 5.73 -10.04
C LEU A 97 -7.77 5.01 -8.69
N THR A 98 -6.62 4.38 -8.41
CA THR A 98 -6.44 3.74 -7.11
C THR A 98 -6.43 4.79 -6.01
N THR A 99 -5.70 5.90 -6.17
CA THR A 99 -5.66 6.97 -5.17
C THR A 99 -7.01 7.65 -4.93
N SER A 100 -7.84 7.82 -5.98
CA SER A 100 -9.18 8.39 -5.84
C SER A 100 -10.13 7.40 -5.17
N PHE A 101 -10.07 6.11 -5.52
CA PHE A 101 -10.85 5.08 -4.84
C PHE A 101 -10.54 5.03 -3.33
N VAL A 102 -9.24 5.10 -2.97
CA VAL A 102 -8.84 5.15 -1.57
C VAL A 102 -9.38 6.40 -0.90
N SER A 103 -9.14 7.57 -1.50
CA SER A 103 -9.43 8.85 -0.87
C SER A 103 -10.93 9.16 -0.80
N ASP A 104 -11.71 8.73 -1.81
CA ASP A 104 -13.10 9.12 -2.00
C ASP A 104 -14.10 8.06 -1.51
N ILE A 105 -13.69 6.78 -1.44
CA ILE A 105 -14.60 5.67 -1.05
C ILE A 105 -14.14 5.00 0.24
N LEU A 106 -12.85 4.65 0.34
CA LEU A 106 -12.33 3.95 1.52
C LEU A 106 -12.14 4.88 2.71
N LEU A 107 -11.56 6.08 2.54
CA LEU A 107 -11.34 7.00 3.65
C LEU A 107 -12.64 7.40 4.36
N PRO A 108 -13.74 7.77 3.67
CA PRO A 108 -15.00 8.07 4.36
C PRO A 108 -15.57 6.86 5.13
N LEU A 109 -15.41 5.65 4.59
CA LEU A 109 -15.87 4.42 5.24
C LEU A 109 -15.01 4.06 6.45
N LEU A 110 -13.68 4.21 6.34
CA LEU A 110 -12.74 4.07 7.45
C LEU A 110 -12.96 5.15 8.52
N SER A 111 -13.37 6.34 8.10
CA SER A 111 -13.68 7.47 8.97
C SER A 111 -14.90 7.20 9.85
N LEU A 112 -15.81 6.33 9.42
CA LEU A 112 -16.94 5.90 10.24
C LEU A 112 -16.51 4.99 11.42
N LEU A 113 -15.31 4.40 11.37
CA LEU A 113 -14.80 3.60 12.48
C LEU A 113 -14.30 4.53 13.60
N PRO A 114 -14.80 4.36 14.85
CA PRO A 114 -14.44 5.23 15.97
C PRO A 114 -12.97 5.14 16.41
N PHE A 115 -12.22 4.18 15.86
CA PHE A 115 -10.81 3.94 16.18
C PHE A 115 -9.83 4.71 15.28
N ILE A 116 -10.28 5.26 14.15
CA ILE A 116 -9.42 5.90 13.14
C ILE A 116 -9.88 7.36 12.95
N SER A 117 -8.97 8.31 13.21
CA SER A 117 -9.29 9.74 13.14
C SER A 117 -9.54 10.22 11.70
N HIS A 118 -10.53 11.11 11.56
CA HIS A 118 -11.15 11.63 10.33
C HIS A 118 -10.25 12.34 9.30
N SER A 119 -8.96 12.59 9.58
CA SER A 119 -8.05 13.28 8.66
C SER A 119 -6.62 12.74 8.76
N LEU A 120 -6.38 11.54 8.20
CA LEU A 120 -5.04 10.93 8.17
C LEU A 120 -3.91 11.90 7.79
N PRO A 121 -3.99 12.71 6.70
CA PRO A 121 -2.88 13.58 6.32
C PRO A 121 -2.60 14.70 7.33
N ASP A 122 -3.61 15.14 8.09
CA ASP A 122 -3.48 16.19 9.12
C ASP A 122 -3.18 15.61 10.50
N VAL A 123 -2.87 14.31 10.60
CA VAL A 123 -2.37 13.75 11.84
C VAL A 123 -0.88 14.10 11.98
N PHE A 124 -0.58 14.99 12.92
CA PHE A 124 0.77 15.40 13.25
C PHE A 124 1.03 15.37 14.75
N LEU A 125 2.27 15.07 15.12
CA LEU A 125 2.76 15.13 16.49
C LEU A 125 3.54 16.43 16.69
N ILE A 126 3.21 17.20 17.71
CA ILE A 126 3.90 18.45 18.03
C ILE A 126 5.14 18.10 18.87
N LEU A 127 6.34 18.28 18.30
CA LEU A 127 7.61 18.05 19.01
C LEU A 127 8.02 19.28 19.81
N ARG A 128 7.86 20.47 19.21
CA ARG A 128 8.14 21.75 19.86
C ARG A 128 6.97 22.70 19.67
N ARG A 129 6.47 23.26 20.76
CA ARG A 129 5.37 24.22 20.75
C ARG A 129 5.84 25.57 20.17
N GLY A 130 4.98 26.18 19.35
CA GLY A 130 5.18 27.52 18.81
C GLY A 130 4.86 28.61 19.83
N THR A 131 5.09 29.87 19.46
CA THR A 131 4.95 31.02 20.36
C THR A 131 3.51 31.28 20.78
N LEU A 132 2.53 31.14 19.87
CA LEU A 132 1.12 31.41 20.19
C LEU A 132 0.49 30.31 21.07
N TYR A 133 1.00 29.08 20.97
CA TYR A 133 0.63 28.00 21.88
C TYR A 133 1.17 28.25 23.29
N SER A 134 2.43 28.71 23.41
CA SER A 134 3.02 29.04 24.71
C SER A 134 2.27 30.19 25.41
N GLN A 135 1.76 31.15 24.63
CA GLN A 135 1.00 32.31 25.13
C GLN A 135 -0.49 32.00 25.39
N HIS A 136 -0.92 30.73 25.32
CA HIS A 136 -2.32 30.31 25.51
C HIS A 136 -3.34 31.03 24.60
N LYS A 137 -2.88 31.58 23.47
CA LYS A 137 -3.75 32.29 22.51
C LYS A 137 -4.55 31.31 21.64
N ILE A 138 -4.05 30.08 21.47
CA ILE A 138 -4.65 29.03 20.65
C ILE A 138 -4.61 27.70 21.42
N PRO A 139 -5.74 26.99 21.61
CA PRO A 139 -5.76 25.72 22.36
C PRO A 139 -5.17 24.54 21.58
N ARG A 140 -5.24 24.54 20.23
CA ARG A 140 -4.73 23.48 19.36
C ARG A 140 -4.53 23.97 17.92
N TYR A 141 -3.53 23.42 17.24
CA TYR A 141 -3.36 23.59 15.79
C TYR A 141 -4.34 22.69 15.03
N ASN A 142 -5.05 23.24 14.04
CA ASN A 142 -6.00 22.46 13.23
C ASN A 142 -5.34 21.91 11.96
N THR A 143 -4.27 22.55 11.48
CA THR A 143 -3.53 22.14 10.26
C THR A 143 -2.03 22.21 10.49
N ILE A 144 -1.28 21.45 9.68
CA ILE A 144 0.19 21.46 9.70
C ILE A 144 0.73 22.86 9.38
N LYS A 145 0.11 23.57 8.41
CA LYS A 145 0.52 24.91 8.00
C LYS A 145 0.46 25.90 9.15
N GLN A 146 -0.64 25.87 9.91
CA GLN A 146 -0.84 26.75 11.06
C GLN A 146 0.24 26.56 12.13
N GLY A 147 0.66 25.33 12.40
CA GLY A 147 1.74 25.09 13.37
C GLY A 147 3.11 25.49 12.81
N LEU A 148 3.34 25.32 11.50
CA LEU A 148 4.58 25.78 10.85
C LEU A 148 4.72 27.31 10.88
N ASP A 149 3.65 28.05 10.60
CA ASP A 149 3.62 29.51 10.60
C ASP A 149 3.91 30.08 12.01
N ASP A 150 3.51 29.34 13.04
CA ASP A 150 3.79 29.62 14.46
C ASP A 150 5.22 29.27 14.91
N GLY A 151 6.02 28.67 14.03
CA GLY A 151 7.37 28.18 14.32
C GLY A 151 7.39 26.90 15.16
N ALA A 152 6.29 26.15 15.23
CA ALA A 152 6.24 24.86 15.88
C ALA A 152 6.98 23.81 15.03
N VAL A 153 7.70 22.91 15.70
CA VAL A 153 8.30 21.75 15.03
C VAL A 153 7.29 20.62 15.09
N LEU A 154 6.75 20.25 13.93
CA LEU A 154 5.71 19.23 13.76
C LEU A 154 6.29 18.00 13.06
N TRP A 155 5.95 16.82 13.56
CA TRP A 155 6.17 15.56 12.85
C TRP A 155 4.86 15.12 12.19
N ALA A 156 4.73 15.40 10.89
CA ALA A 156 3.57 15.07 10.08
C ALA A 156 3.61 13.61 9.58
N TYR A 157 3.37 12.65 10.47
CA TYR A 157 3.34 11.22 10.11
C TYR A 157 2.08 10.84 9.33
N GLY A 158 1.07 11.70 9.32
CA GLY A 158 -0.17 11.51 8.59
C GLY A 158 0.00 11.30 7.09
N SER A 159 0.83 12.11 6.44
CA SER A 159 1.12 11.98 5.01
C SER A 159 1.89 10.69 4.69
N PHE A 160 2.76 10.23 5.60
CA PHE A 160 3.44 8.95 5.47
C PHE A 160 2.47 7.79 5.60
N LEU A 161 1.52 7.82 6.54
CA LEU A 161 0.54 6.77 6.71
C LEU A 161 -0.43 6.68 5.52
N ASP A 162 -0.82 7.82 4.94
CA ASP A 162 -1.58 7.87 3.69
C ASP A 162 -0.81 7.24 2.52
N ALA A 163 0.48 7.55 2.40
CA ALA A 163 1.37 6.93 1.41
C ALA A 163 1.47 5.40 1.58
N VAL A 164 1.65 4.92 2.81
CA VAL A 164 1.69 3.49 3.14
C VAL A 164 0.35 2.81 2.85
N LEU A 165 -0.77 3.43 3.20
CA LEU A 165 -2.11 2.89 2.95
C LEU A 165 -2.36 2.74 1.44
N ARG A 166 -2.00 3.75 0.64
CA ARG A 166 -2.09 3.69 -0.83
C ARG A 166 -1.24 2.57 -1.40
N PHE A 167 -0.02 2.38 -0.89
CA PHE A 167 0.85 1.27 -1.30
C PHE A 167 0.22 -0.09 -0.98
N VAL A 168 -0.26 -0.30 0.24
CA VAL A 168 -0.92 -1.55 0.65
C VAL A 168 -2.13 -1.85 -0.22
N LEU A 169 -2.91 -0.82 -0.60
CA LEU A 169 -4.11 -1.01 -1.42
C LEU A 169 -3.81 -1.33 -2.89
N VAL A 170 -2.78 -0.71 -3.48
CA VAL A 170 -2.27 -1.10 -4.81
C VAL A 170 -1.76 -2.53 -4.78
N ALA A 171 -0.98 -2.90 -3.76
CA ALA A 171 -0.49 -4.26 -3.61
C ALA A 171 -1.64 -5.26 -3.44
N LEU A 172 -2.66 -4.91 -2.65
CA LEU A 172 -3.84 -5.76 -2.40
C LEU A 172 -4.66 -5.95 -3.68
N THR A 173 -4.87 -4.91 -4.47
CA THR A 173 -5.58 -5.02 -5.75
C THR A 173 -4.83 -5.89 -6.75
N LEU A 174 -3.51 -5.70 -6.91
CA LEU A 174 -2.69 -6.57 -7.75
C LEU A 174 -2.71 -8.03 -7.28
N PHE A 175 -2.69 -8.25 -5.96
CA PHE A 175 -2.80 -9.57 -5.36
C PHE A 175 -4.16 -10.23 -5.63
N LEU A 176 -5.27 -9.50 -5.47
CA LEU A 176 -6.61 -10.00 -5.78
C LEU A 176 -6.76 -10.37 -7.25
N ILE A 177 -6.19 -9.56 -8.16
CA ILE A 177 -6.16 -9.87 -9.59
C ILE A 177 -5.35 -11.15 -9.86
N ALA A 178 -4.16 -11.28 -9.25
CA ALA A 178 -3.33 -12.47 -9.42
C ALA A 178 -4.02 -13.74 -8.89
N LYS A 179 -4.66 -13.66 -7.72
CA LYS A 179 -5.46 -14.76 -7.14
C LYS A 179 -6.71 -15.06 -7.95
N GLY A 180 -7.41 -14.05 -8.44
CA GLY A 180 -8.56 -14.21 -9.33
C GLY A 180 -8.17 -14.89 -10.63
N TYR A 181 -7.01 -14.53 -11.18
CA TYR A 181 -6.45 -15.18 -12.35
C TYR A 181 -6.07 -16.64 -12.06
N GLU A 182 -5.47 -16.96 -10.92
CA GLU A 182 -5.14 -18.35 -10.53
C GLU A 182 -6.40 -19.19 -10.21
N TRP A 183 -7.49 -18.55 -9.77
CA TRP A 183 -8.77 -19.21 -9.55
C TRP A 183 -9.50 -19.54 -10.86
N VAL A 184 -9.48 -18.62 -11.83
CA VAL A 184 -10.14 -18.79 -13.14
C VAL A 184 -9.28 -19.61 -14.10
N SER A 185 -7.98 -19.34 -14.18
CA SER A 185 -7.02 -20.11 -14.98
C SER A 185 -6.39 -21.20 -14.12
N LYS A 186 -6.87 -22.43 -14.27
CA LYS A 186 -6.19 -23.63 -13.75
C LYS A 186 -4.84 -23.90 -14.45
N ASP A 187 -4.51 -23.14 -15.49
CA ASP A 187 -3.20 -23.19 -16.14
C ASP A 187 -2.20 -22.29 -15.40
N LYS A 188 -1.16 -22.92 -14.82
CA LYS A 188 -0.02 -22.21 -14.21
C LYS A 188 0.65 -21.33 -15.28
N VAL A 189 0.37 -20.03 -15.27
CA VAL A 189 0.93 -19.07 -16.24
C VAL A 189 2.44 -18.91 -16.13
N VAL A 190 3.03 -19.21 -14.97
CA VAL A 190 4.48 -19.35 -14.87
C VAL A 190 4.89 -20.71 -15.43
N LYS A 191 5.02 -20.80 -16.76
CA LYS A 191 5.71 -21.91 -17.41
C LYS A 191 7.10 -21.98 -16.77
N ARG A 192 7.38 -23.06 -16.04
CA ARG A 192 8.68 -23.28 -15.42
C ARG A 192 9.74 -23.18 -16.50
N GLN A 193 10.68 -22.26 -16.34
CA GLN A 193 11.79 -22.12 -17.27
C GLN A 193 13.00 -22.86 -16.72
N VAL A 194 13.55 -23.75 -17.53
CA VAL A 194 14.76 -24.51 -17.24
C VAL A 194 15.92 -23.92 -18.03
N LYS A 195 17.12 -23.94 -17.44
CA LYS A 195 18.34 -23.57 -18.17
C LYS A 195 18.69 -24.70 -19.14
N CYS A 196 18.87 -24.37 -20.41
CA CYS A 196 19.39 -25.31 -21.39
C CYS A 196 20.81 -25.76 -20.99
N ARG A 197 21.11 -27.06 -21.08
CA ARG A 197 22.43 -27.63 -20.73
C ARG A 197 23.57 -27.08 -21.59
N TYR A 198 23.29 -26.78 -22.86
CA TYR A 198 24.28 -26.34 -23.84
C TYR A 198 24.52 -24.83 -23.78
N CYS A 199 23.49 -24.02 -24.03
CA CYS A 199 23.63 -22.56 -24.14
C CYS A 199 23.34 -21.79 -22.84
N ARG A 200 22.96 -22.47 -21.75
CA ARG A 200 22.63 -21.90 -20.43
C ARG A 200 21.54 -20.81 -20.39
N LYS A 201 20.87 -20.54 -21.51
CA LYS A 201 19.72 -19.65 -21.60
C LYS A 201 18.45 -20.32 -21.07
N TYR A 202 17.51 -19.52 -20.59
CA TYR A 202 16.22 -19.99 -20.09
C TYR A 202 15.28 -20.38 -21.23
N ILE A 203 14.67 -21.55 -21.12
CA ILE A 203 13.75 -22.15 -22.10
C ILE A 203 12.59 -22.81 -21.38
N SER A 204 11.46 -22.95 -22.07
CA SER A 204 10.30 -23.64 -21.53
C SER A 204 10.60 -25.13 -21.27
N GLU A 205 10.12 -25.64 -20.14
CA GLU A 205 10.30 -27.05 -19.75
C GLU A 205 9.71 -28.05 -20.76
N LYS A 206 8.69 -27.64 -21.52
CA LYS A 206 8.04 -28.47 -22.55
C LYS A 206 8.74 -28.42 -23.92
N ALA A 207 9.84 -27.68 -24.08
CA ALA A 207 10.53 -27.58 -25.36
C ALA A 207 11.37 -28.83 -25.64
N ARG A 208 11.08 -29.53 -26.74
CA ARG A 208 11.94 -30.63 -27.24
C ARG A 208 13.26 -30.14 -27.85
N ARG A 209 13.26 -28.90 -28.37
CA ARG A 209 14.40 -28.27 -29.03
C ARG A 209 14.63 -26.88 -28.46
N CYS A 210 15.90 -26.57 -28.19
CA CYS A 210 16.31 -25.26 -27.70
C CYS A 210 16.12 -24.19 -28.79
N VAL A 211 15.35 -23.12 -28.52
CA VAL A 211 15.14 -22.02 -29.49
C VAL A 211 16.42 -21.25 -29.76
N ASN A 212 17.34 -21.19 -28.79
CA ASN A 212 18.50 -20.31 -28.87
C ASN A 212 19.78 -20.99 -29.40
N CYS A 213 19.93 -22.31 -29.26
CA CYS A 213 21.07 -23.06 -29.79
C CYS A 213 20.70 -24.28 -30.61
N THR A 214 19.42 -24.46 -30.92
CA THR A 214 18.86 -25.54 -31.76
C THR A 214 19.23 -26.96 -31.35
N SER A 215 19.81 -27.14 -30.17
CA SER A 215 20.17 -28.44 -29.61
C SER A 215 18.93 -29.20 -29.11
N TRP A 216 19.03 -30.51 -29.13
CA TRP A 216 18.01 -31.41 -28.60
C TRP A 216 18.14 -31.55 -27.07
N LEU A 217 17.03 -31.36 -26.36
CA LEU A 217 16.98 -31.49 -24.90
C LEU A 217 16.72 -32.93 -24.44
N ASP A 218 16.40 -33.83 -25.37
CA ASP A 218 16.09 -35.25 -25.14
C ASP A 218 17.33 -36.14 -24.88
N GLY A 219 18.54 -35.56 -24.75
CA GLY A 219 19.79 -36.30 -24.46
C GLY A 219 20.37 -37.11 -25.62
N ARG A 220 19.88 -36.91 -26.85
CA ARG A 220 20.36 -37.61 -28.06
C ARG A 220 21.77 -37.18 -28.48
N GLU A 221 22.19 -35.98 -28.13
CA GLU A 221 23.49 -35.40 -28.49
C GLU A 221 24.60 -35.77 -27.50
N ASP A 222 24.25 -36.33 -26.33
CA ASP A 222 25.20 -36.75 -25.29
C ASP A 222 25.68 -38.22 -25.50
N LYS A 223 25.30 -38.85 -26.62
CA LYS A 223 25.50 -40.26 -26.93
C LYS A 223 26.44 -40.45 -28.12
#